data_AF-A0AAU8K1C7-F1
#
_entry.id   AF-A0AAU8K1C7-F1
#
_cell.length_a   1.000
_cell.length_b   1.000
_cell.length_c   1.000
_cell.angle_alpha   90.00
_cell.angle_beta   90.00
_cell.angle_gamma   90.00
#
_symmetry.space_group_name_H-M   'P 1'
#
loop_
_entity.id
_entity.type
_entity.pdbx_description
1 polymer ?
#
loop_
_entity_poly.entity_id
_entity_poly.type
_entity_poly.pdbx_seq_one_letter_code
_entity_poly.pdbx_strand_id
1 'polypeptide(L)'
;MQRSVPPELASVLRTGPFHLALRTALAARGLALHRVREHLALRGVRVGVTSLSYWQQGRRRPERPESLRAVTALEEVLELPEHALTRLLGPRQPQPQPPSPPAAEARLVPDVRPYRELINPAEAVDGLLAVLAGPADSGLHTLTHIERIRIGSDRRQTHRDSQHVLRAHRDGIDRYLALYQGDPGSDVDRVRVRAEENCRPGRIRRDRAAHLLVAELLLDRRLRAGDTHLLAYGFDDAPAPGPSGEYLRGFHSGAGQYVLQVSFHPAALPVRCTRFATRAPEEHPYETEELTLDGHHTVHLVGTALRPGLIGIRWDWE
;
A
#
# COMPACT_ATOMS: atom_id res chain seq x y z
N MET A 1 30.72 15.92 -17.01
CA MET A 1 30.98 14.50 -17.35
C MET A 1 30.22 13.64 -16.34
N GLN A 2 28.96 13.31 -16.60
CA GLN A 2 28.15 12.47 -15.71
C GLN A 2 28.59 11.02 -15.88
N ARG A 3 29.24 10.44 -14.86
CA ARG A 3 29.55 9.00 -14.83
C ARG A 3 28.23 8.23 -14.75
N SER A 4 28.04 7.31 -15.69
CA SER A 4 26.88 6.43 -15.73
C SER A 4 26.83 5.58 -14.46
N VAL A 5 25.70 5.66 -13.76
CA VAL A 5 25.37 4.77 -12.65
C VAL A 5 25.35 3.33 -13.20
N PRO A 6 26.05 2.36 -12.58
CA PRO A 6 25.99 0.96 -13.01
C PRO A 6 24.53 0.48 -13.13
N PRO A 7 24.18 -0.30 -14.17
CA PRO A 7 22.78 -0.67 -14.45
C PRO A 7 22.09 -1.38 -13.28
N GLU A 8 22.84 -2.16 -12.52
CA GLU A 8 22.38 -2.82 -11.29
C GLU A 8 22.01 -1.80 -10.19
N LEU A 9 22.86 -0.78 -9.98
CA LEU A 9 22.59 0.31 -9.03
C LEU A 9 21.39 1.16 -9.50
N ALA A 10 21.28 1.43 -10.80
CA ALA A 10 20.14 2.16 -11.36
C ALA A 10 18.81 1.42 -11.17
N SER A 11 18.80 0.09 -11.28
CA SER A 11 17.60 -0.73 -11.02
C SER A 11 17.19 -0.68 -9.54
N VAL A 12 18.14 -0.87 -8.63
CA VAL A 12 17.87 -0.90 -7.19
C VAL A 12 17.47 0.49 -6.66
N LEU A 13 17.99 1.58 -7.23
CA LEU A 13 17.58 2.96 -6.87
C LEU A 13 16.18 3.34 -7.37
N ARG A 14 15.58 2.58 -8.28
CA ARG A 14 14.22 2.82 -8.79
C ARG A 14 13.14 2.10 -7.98
N THR A 15 13.36 0.81 -7.69
CA THR A 15 12.30 -0.06 -7.12
C THR A 15 12.78 -0.90 -5.93
N GLY A 16 14.06 -0.83 -5.58
CA GLY A 16 14.65 -1.64 -4.52
C GLY A 16 14.36 -1.11 -3.11
N PRO A 17 14.40 -1.96 -2.08
CA PRO A 17 14.26 -1.49 -0.71
C PRO A 17 15.45 -0.61 -0.32
N PHE A 18 15.19 0.45 0.46
CA PHE A 18 16.19 1.46 0.85
C PHE A 18 17.54 0.90 1.33
N HIS A 19 17.52 -0.14 2.16
CA HIS A 19 18.75 -0.74 2.71
C HIS A 19 19.62 -1.40 1.62
N LEU A 20 18.98 -2.01 0.61
CA LEU A 20 19.66 -2.62 -0.52
C LEU A 20 20.25 -1.53 -1.42
N ALA A 21 19.48 -0.48 -1.72
CA ALA A 21 19.95 0.67 -2.48
C ALA A 21 21.15 1.37 -1.81
N LEU A 22 21.07 1.59 -0.50
CA LEU A 22 22.14 2.15 0.30
C LEU A 22 23.40 1.27 0.27
N ARG A 23 23.25 -0.04 0.48
CA ARG A 23 24.37 -0.99 0.44
C ARG A 23 25.04 -1.01 -0.92
N THR A 24 24.26 -1.05 -2.01
CA THR A 24 24.77 -1.08 -3.38
C THR A 24 25.45 0.23 -3.73
N ALA A 25 24.93 1.38 -3.30
CA ALA A 25 25.55 2.69 -3.51
C ALA A 25 26.89 2.83 -2.76
N LEU A 26 26.96 2.36 -1.51
CA LEU A 26 28.20 2.33 -0.72
C LEU A 26 29.28 1.46 -1.37
N ALA A 27 28.88 0.27 -1.84
CA ALA A 27 29.78 -0.65 -2.54
C ALA A 27 30.29 -0.05 -3.86
N ALA A 28 29.41 0.56 -4.67
CA ALA A 28 29.79 1.21 -5.91
C ALA A 28 30.75 2.40 -5.72
N ARG A 29 30.60 3.14 -4.62
CA ARG A 29 31.48 4.26 -4.27
C ARG A 29 32.77 3.82 -3.57
N GLY A 30 32.84 2.59 -3.07
CA GLY A 30 33.99 2.06 -2.33
C GLY A 30 34.23 2.73 -0.97
N LEU A 31 33.18 3.29 -0.35
CA LEU A 31 33.32 4.01 0.92
C LEU A 31 32.95 3.14 2.13
N ALA A 32 33.89 3.03 3.06
CA ALA A 32 33.62 2.47 4.38
C ALA A 32 32.74 3.42 5.21
N LEU A 33 31.88 2.87 6.07
CA LEU A 33 30.92 3.63 6.88
C LEU A 33 31.57 4.73 7.75
N HIS A 34 32.80 4.50 8.22
CA HIS A 34 33.54 5.50 9.00
C HIS A 34 33.89 6.74 8.17
N ARG A 35 34.31 6.54 6.91
CA ARG A 35 34.60 7.64 5.98
C ARG A 35 33.32 8.38 5.60
N VAL A 36 32.21 7.67 5.41
CA VAL A 36 30.90 8.29 5.15
C VAL A 36 30.48 9.19 6.31
N ARG A 37 30.62 8.71 7.55
CA ARG A 37 30.35 9.52 8.74
C ARG A 37 31.20 10.79 8.78
N GLU A 38 32.49 10.71 8.47
CA GLU A 38 33.40 11.88 8.43
C GLU A 38 32.93 12.91 7.39
N HIS A 39 32.55 12.46 6.20
CA HIS A 39 32.03 13.34 5.15
C HIS A 39 30.68 13.98 5.50
N LEU A 40 29.82 13.26 6.23
CA LEU A 40 28.56 13.82 6.77
C LEU A 40 28.83 14.84 7.88
N ALA A 41 29.80 14.57 8.76
CA ALA A 41 30.17 15.47 9.85
C ALA A 41 30.73 16.81 9.33
N LEU A 42 31.54 16.78 8.26
CA LEU A 42 32.02 17.98 7.57
C LEU A 42 30.88 18.85 6.99
N ARG A 43 29.72 18.25 6.73
CA ARG A 43 28.49 18.92 6.27
C ARG A 43 27.53 19.29 7.41
N GLY A 44 27.99 19.21 8.66
CA GLY A 44 27.19 19.54 9.83
C GLY A 44 26.14 18.48 10.21
N VAL A 45 26.17 17.30 9.58
CA VAL A 45 25.22 16.21 9.85
C VAL A 45 25.86 15.20 10.80
N ARG A 46 25.27 15.02 11.98
CA ARG A 46 25.74 14.04 12.98
C ARG A 46 24.94 12.74 12.89
N VAL A 47 25.56 11.67 12.37
CA VAL A 47 25.01 10.30 12.40
C VAL A 47 26.05 9.32 12.91
N GLY A 48 25.67 8.40 13.79
CA GLY A 48 26.55 7.35 14.30
C GLY A 48 26.82 6.25 13.27
N VAL A 49 28.00 5.62 13.32
CA VAL A 49 28.35 4.46 12.47
C VAL A 49 27.38 3.29 12.69
N THR A 50 26.91 3.11 13.92
CA THR A 50 25.91 2.10 14.29
C THR A 50 24.56 2.34 13.59
N SER A 51 24.14 3.61 13.47
CA SER A 51 22.93 3.98 12.73
C SER A 51 23.08 3.69 11.23
N LEU A 52 24.20 4.06 10.62
CA LEU A 52 24.48 3.76 9.21
C LEU A 52 24.53 2.24 8.95
N SER A 53 25.12 1.48 9.87
CA SER A 53 25.17 0.01 9.81
C SER A 53 23.76 -0.61 9.90
N TYR A 54 22.92 -0.13 10.81
CA TYR A 54 21.52 -0.58 10.90
C TYR A 54 20.68 -0.21 9.68
N TRP A 55 20.96 0.92 9.03
CA TRP A 55 20.31 1.30 7.78
C TRP A 55 20.73 0.37 6.63
N GLN A 56 22.02 0.04 6.52
CA GLN A 56 22.54 -0.88 5.50
C GLN A 56 22.01 -2.32 5.66
N GLN A 57 21.78 -2.75 6.91
CA GLN A 57 21.25 -4.08 7.23
C GLN A 57 19.72 -4.15 7.18
N GLY A 58 19.03 -3.03 6.95
CA GLY A 58 17.57 -2.97 6.97
C GLY A 58 16.94 -3.14 8.36
N ARG A 59 17.75 -3.09 9.43
CA ARG A 59 17.28 -3.21 10.83
C ARG A 59 16.58 -1.95 11.34
N ARG A 60 16.87 -0.79 10.76
CA ARG A 60 16.19 0.48 11.03
C ARG A 60 16.06 1.29 9.74
N ARG A 61 14.98 2.07 9.65
CA ARG A 61 14.77 3.03 8.55
C ARG A 61 14.94 4.47 9.07
N PRO A 62 15.54 5.38 8.29
CA PRO A 62 15.56 6.80 8.59
C PRO A 62 14.14 7.39 8.47
N GLU A 63 13.58 7.86 9.59
CA GLU A 63 12.23 8.47 9.63
C GLU A 63 12.23 9.88 10.25
N ARG A 64 13.19 10.18 11.13
CA ARG A 64 13.27 11.48 11.83
C ARG A 64 13.81 12.58 10.91
N PRO A 65 13.43 13.86 11.11
CA PRO A 65 13.91 14.98 10.30
C PRO A 65 15.44 15.10 10.21
N GLU A 66 16.15 14.80 11.29
CA GLU A 66 17.62 14.76 11.31
C GLU A 66 18.19 13.59 10.51
N SER A 67 17.53 12.43 10.55
CA SER A 67 17.92 11.24 9.80
C SER A 67 17.62 11.38 8.31
N LEU A 68 16.52 12.07 7.95
CA LEU A 68 16.20 12.39 6.55
C LEU A 68 17.19 13.41 5.98
N ARG A 69 17.53 14.47 6.73
CA ARG A 69 18.61 15.39 6.37
C ARG A 69 19.93 14.66 6.15
N ALA A 70 20.20 13.63 6.97
CA ALA A 70 21.38 12.81 6.77
C ALA A 70 21.35 11.95 5.51
N VAL A 71 20.18 11.47 5.09
CA VAL A 71 20.03 10.71 3.83
C VAL A 71 20.20 11.61 2.62
N THR A 72 19.70 12.83 2.64
CA THR A 72 19.95 13.83 1.58
C THR A 72 21.44 14.13 1.45
N ALA A 73 22.12 14.41 2.57
CA ALA A 73 23.57 14.60 2.55
C ALA A 73 24.34 13.34 2.11
N LEU A 74 23.76 12.15 2.31
CA LEU A 74 24.34 10.89 1.86
C LEU A 74 24.32 10.74 0.34
N GLU A 75 23.25 11.19 -0.33
CA GLU A 75 23.15 11.18 -1.78
C GLU A 75 24.29 11.98 -2.42
N GLU A 76 24.62 13.14 -1.84
CA GLU A 76 25.76 13.96 -2.27
C GLU A 76 27.11 13.25 -2.05
N VAL A 77 27.32 12.67 -0.87
CA VAL A 77 28.58 11.97 -0.53
C VAL A 77 28.80 10.75 -1.42
N LEU A 78 27.70 10.08 -1.79
CA LEU A 78 27.70 8.91 -2.66
C LEU A 78 27.66 9.26 -4.15
N GLU A 79 27.64 10.54 -4.52
CA GLU A 79 27.52 11.02 -5.90
C GLU A 79 26.30 10.44 -6.64
N LEU A 80 25.18 10.29 -5.93
CA LEU A 80 23.93 9.80 -6.48
C LEU A 80 23.11 10.94 -7.07
N PRO A 81 22.18 10.65 -8.01
CA PRO A 81 21.16 11.61 -8.40
C PRO A 81 20.39 12.11 -7.18
N GLU A 82 19.99 13.38 -7.21
CA GLU A 82 19.16 13.98 -6.17
C GLU A 82 17.90 13.14 -5.95
N HIS A 83 17.52 12.92 -4.69
CA HIS A 83 16.35 12.13 -4.29
C HIS A 83 16.42 10.63 -4.56
N ALA A 84 17.54 10.07 -5.03
CA ALA A 84 17.64 8.66 -5.40
C ALA A 84 17.43 7.69 -4.20
N LEU A 85 17.88 8.05 -3.00
CA LEU A 85 17.66 7.26 -1.78
C LEU A 85 16.45 7.77 -0.99
N THR A 86 16.22 9.08 -1.00
CA THR A 86 15.14 9.75 -0.29
C THR A 86 13.77 9.34 -0.83
N ARG A 87 13.63 9.14 -2.15
CA ARG A 87 12.40 8.63 -2.76
C ARG A 87 12.06 7.21 -2.28
N LEU A 88 13.06 6.38 -2.02
CA LEU A 88 12.89 5.03 -1.48
C LEU A 88 12.45 5.03 -0.01
N LEU A 89 12.45 6.19 0.66
CA LEU A 89 11.95 6.35 2.03
C LEU A 89 10.44 6.67 2.10
N GLY A 90 9.78 6.87 0.95
CA GLY A 90 8.37 7.26 0.88
C GLY A 90 8.14 8.75 1.18
N PRO A 91 6.92 9.27 1.01
CA PRO A 91 6.63 10.69 1.13
C PRO A 91 6.90 11.22 2.55
N ARG A 92 7.42 12.46 2.61
CA ARG A 92 7.67 13.23 3.85
C ARG A 92 6.38 13.32 4.66
N GLN A 93 6.36 12.76 5.87
CA GLN A 93 5.30 13.05 6.84
C GLN A 93 5.37 14.53 7.21
N PRO A 94 4.27 15.30 7.15
CA PRO A 94 4.18 16.60 7.78
C PRO A 94 4.45 16.45 9.28
N GLN A 95 5.40 17.22 9.80
CA GLN A 95 5.78 17.23 11.20
C GLN A 95 4.57 17.62 12.08
N PRO A 96 4.22 16.85 13.13
CA PRO A 96 3.33 17.36 14.17
C PRO A 96 4.07 18.44 14.98
N GLN A 97 3.36 19.53 15.29
CA GLN A 97 3.80 20.61 16.19
C GLN A 97 4.25 20.06 17.56
N PRO A 98 5.12 20.80 18.30
CA PRO A 98 5.69 20.31 19.55
C PRO A 98 4.63 20.07 20.65
N PRO A 99 4.86 19.10 21.55
CA PRO A 99 3.85 18.60 22.46
C PRO A 99 3.57 19.56 23.63
N SER A 100 2.29 19.75 23.95
CA SER A 100 1.85 20.20 25.27
C SER A 100 2.03 19.08 26.31
N PRO A 101 2.16 19.40 27.62
CA PRO A 101 2.67 18.48 28.64
C PRO A 101 1.67 17.35 29.01
N PRO A 102 2.12 16.30 29.71
CA PRO A 102 1.54 14.97 29.61
C PRO A 102 0.28 14.83 30.48
N ALA A 103 -0.83 14.47 29.84
CA ALA A 103 -1.99 13.91 30.52
C ALA A 103 -2.08 12.42 30.20
N ALA A 104 -2.27 11.63 31.25
CA ALA A 104 -2.29 10.18 31.31
C ALA A 104 -2.96 9.48 30.10
N GLU A 105 -2.27 8.47 29.57
CA GLU A 105 -2.82 7.32 28.84
C GLU A 105 -4.08 7.59 27.98
N ALA A 106 -4.02 8.61 27.13
CA ALA A 106 -4.94 8.68 25.99
C ALA A 106 -4.53 7.57 25.03
N ARG A 107 -5.23 6.44 25.09
CA ARG A 107 -5.27 5.44 24.03
C ARG A 107 -5.28 6.17 22.68
N LEU A 108 -4.25 5.96 21.87
CA LEU A 108 -4.27 6.34 20.45
C LEU A 108 -5.50 5.63 19.84
N VAL A 109 -6.64 6.31 19.82
CA VAL A 109 -7.80 5.85 19.04
C VAL A 109 -7.28 5.83 17.60
N PRO A 110 -7.25 4.67 16.92
CA PRO A 110 -6.89 4.68 15.52
C PRO A 110 -7.87 5.60 14.81
N ASP A 111 -7.36 6.45 13.91
CA ASP A 111 -8.19 7.17 12.94
C ASP A 111 -8.91 6.06 12.14
N VAL A 112 -10.16 5.74 12.50
CA VAL A 112 -10.98 4.74 11.81
C VAL A 112 -12.07 5.51 11.11
N ARG A 113 -12.06 5.44 9.78
CA ARG A 113 -13.14 5.96 8.95
C ARG A 113 -14.21 4.89 8.75
N PRO A 114 -15.50 5.25 8.79
CA PRO A 114 -16.57 4.33 8.40
C PRO A 114 -16.45 4.02 6.90
N TYR A 115 -16.77 2.79 6.50
CA TYR A 115 -16.69 2.37 5.10
C TYR A 115 -17.52 3.24 4.14
N ARG A 116 -18.61 3.83 4.64
CA ARG A 116 -19.46 4.76 3.89
C ARG A 116 -18.74 6.03 3.40
N GLU A 117 -17.62 6.40 4.01
CA GLU A 117 -16.77 7.51 3.56
C GLU A 117 -15.80 7.10 2.45
N LEU A 118 -15.64 5.80 2.19
CA LEU A 118 -14.67 5.24 1.24
C LEU A 118 -15.34 4.59 0.03
N ILE A 119 -16.65 4.42 0.05
CA ILE A 119 -17.42 3.68 -0.97
C ILE A 119 -18.67 4.48 -1.32
N ASN A 120 -18.96 4.59 -2.61
CA ASN A 120 -20.15 5.25 -3.15
C ASN A 120 -21.05 4.19 -3.85
N PRO A 121 -22.37 4.11 -3.61
CA PRO A 121 -23.17 4.89 -2.64
C PRO A 121 -22.97 4.46 -1.19
N ALA A 122 -22.94 5.46 -0.31
CA ALA A 122 -22.67 5.32 1.12
C ALA A 122 -23.72 4.45 1.84
N GLU A 123 -25.01 4.67 1.55
CA GLU A 123 -26.12 3.95 2.19
C GLU A 123 -26.12 2.45 1.92
N ALA A 124 -25.65 2.03 0.74
CA ALA A 124 -25.64 0.62 0.35
C ALA A 124 -24.66 -0.19 1.22
N VAL A 125 -23.51 0.39 1.56
CA VAL A 125 -22.52 -0.26 2.43
C VAL A 125 -23.04 -0.40 3.86
N ASP A 126 -23.66 0.65 4.40
CA ASP A 126 -24.24 0.59 5.75
C ASP A 126 -25.30 -0.51 5.83
N GLY A 127 -26.17 -0.63 4.82
CA GLY A 127 -27.17 -1.69 4.73
C GLY A 127 -26.58 -3.10 4.69
N LEU A 128 -25.50 -3.30 3.91
CA LEU A 128 -24.81 -4.59 3.82
C LEU A 128 -24.09 -4.96 5.12
N LEU A 129 -23.47 -3.98 5.79
CA LEU A 129 -22.73 -4.19 7.03
C LEU A 129 -23.64 -4.38 8.25
N ALA A 130 -24.81 -3.73 8.31
CA ALA A 130 -25.73 -3.84 9.46
C ALA A 130 -26.17 -5.28 9.76
N VAL A 131 -26.21 -6.14 8.73
CA VAL A 131 -26.63 -7.55 8.84
C VAL A 131 -25.44 -8.48 9.17
N LEU A 132 -24.21 -7.99 8.99
CA LEU A 132 -22.98 -8.71 9.26
C LEU A 132 -22.46 -8.32 10.65
N ALA A 133 -22.80 -9.11 11.66
CA ALA A 133 -22.34 -8.91 13.03
C ALA A 133 -20.79 -8.79 13.08
N GLY A 134 -20.29 -7.68 13.60
CA GLY A 134 -18.86 -7.43 13.79
C GLY A 134 -18.59 -6.05 14.40
N PRO A 135 -17.37 -5.80 14.91
CA PRO A 135 -16.96 -4.48 15.34
C PRO A 135 -16.97 -3.49 14.18
N ALA A 136 -17.36 -2.23 14.42
CA ALA A 136 -17.32 -1.17 13.42
C ALA A 136 -15.90 -0.91 12.87
N ASP A 137 -14.87 -1.18 13.68
CA ASP A 137 -13.45 -1.08 13.32
C ASP A 137 -12.87 -2.42 12.82
N SER A 138 -13.70 -3.40 12.48
CA SER A 138 -13.37 -4.81 12.17
C SER A 138 -12.73 -5.63 13.29
N GLY A 139 -12.11 -5.01 14.30
CA GLY A 139 -11.29 -5.70 15.29
C GLY A 139 -9.92 -6.16 14.77
N LEU A 140 -9.55 -5.78 13.55
CA LEU A 140 -8.32 -6.17 12.87
C LEU A 140 -7.52 -4.96 12.41
N HIS A 141 -6.20 -5.05 12.54
CA HIS A 141 -5.23 -4.17 11.87
C HIS A 141 -4.58 -4.90 10.70
N THR A 142 -4.55 -4.26 9.54
CA THR A 142 -3.82 -4.78 8.37
C THR A 142 -2.34 -4.46 8.52
N LEU A 143 -1.51 -5.47 8.77
CA LEU A 143 -0.06 -5.31 8.83
C LEU A 143 0.54 -5.26 7.42
N THR A 144 0.12 -6.20 6.56
CA THR A 144 0.55 -6.30 5.17
C THR A 144 -0.64 -6.68 4.31
N HIS A 145 -0.76 -6.03 3.16
CA HIS A 145 -1.73 -6.37 2.15
C HIS A 145 -1.07 -6.34 0.78
N ILE A 146 -1.11 -7.47 0.07
CA ILE A 146 -0.66 -7.57 -1.31
C ILE A 146 -1.90 -7.83 -2.16
N GLU A 147 -2.13 -6.98 -3.14
CA GLU A 147 -3.24 -7.07 -4.07
C GLU A 147 -2.72 -7.17 -5.51
N ARG A 148 -3.24 -8.13 -6.26
CA ARG A 148 -2.90 -8.35 -7.66
C ARG A 148 -4.17 -8.30 -8.51
N ILE A 149 -4.13 -7.45 -9.52
CA ILE A 149 -5.24 -7.19 -10.43
C ILE A 149 -4.83 -7.60 -11.84
N ARG A 150 -5.74 -8.25 -12.56
CA ARG A 150 -5.53 -8.67 -13.96
C ARG A 150 -6.53 -8.01 -14.90
N ILE A 151 -6.02 -7.31 -15.91
CA ILE A 151 -6.80 -6.73 -17.00
C ILE A 151 -6.70 -7.62 -18.23
N GLY A 152 -7.85 -8.01 -18.77
CA GLY A 152 -7.99 -8.89 -19.93
C GLY A 152 -7.74 -8.19 -21.26
N SER A 153 -7.76 -8.98 -22.34
CA SER A 153 -7.58 -8.49 -23.72
C SER A 153 -8.67 -7.53 -24.18
N ASP A 154 -9.83 -7.56 -23.52
CA ASP A 154 -10.97 -6.68 -23.78
C ASP A 154 -10.92 -5.40 -22.93
N ARG A 155 -9.77 -5.10 -22.30
CA ARG A 155 -9.55 -3.94 -21.41
C ARG A 155 -10.40 -3.97 -20.15
N ARG A 156 -10.94 -5.13 -19.77
CA ARG A 156 -11.75 -5.29 -18.55
C ARG A 156 -10.99 -5.98 -17.46
N GLN A 157 -11.30 -5.63 -16.23
CA GLN A 157 -10.78 -6.38 -15.10
C GLN A 157 -11.40 -7.78 -15.03
N THR A 158 -10.55 -8.78 -14.83
CA THR A 158 -10.94 -10.20 -14.82
C THR A 158 -10.79 -10.85 -13.45
N HIS A 159 -9.80 -10.38 -12.67
CA HIS A 159 -9.41 -11.05 -11.44
C HIS A 159 -8.80 -10.07 -10.44
N ARG A 160 -9.14 -10.30 -9.17
CA ARG A 160 -8.55 -9.64 -7.99
C ARG A 160 -8.08 -10.72 -7.03
N ASP A 161 -6.81 -10.71 -6.66
CA ASP A 161 -6.24 -11.58 -5.62
C ASP A 161 -5.72 -10.72 -4.47
N SER A 162 -6.14 -11.01 -3.25
CA SER A 162 -5.76 -10.33 -2.02
C SER A 162 -5.08 -11.30 -1.06
N GLN A 163 -3.88 -10.96 -0.58
CA GLN A 163 -3.19 -11.66 0.52
C GLN A 163 -2.97 -10.71 1.68
N HIS A 164 -3.45 -11.07 2.87
CA HIS A 164 -3.38 -10.25 4.07
C HIS A 164 -2.58 -10.91 5.19
N VAL A 165 -1.78 -10.10 5.87
CA VAL A 165 -1.33 -10.37 7.24
C VAL A 165 -2.08 -9.42 8.15
N LEU A 166 -2.91 -9.98 9.01
CA LEU A 166 -3.76 -9.24 9.94
C LEU A 166 -3.27 -9.43 11.36
N ARG A 167 -3.54 -8.45 12.23
CA ARG A 167 -3.39 -8.55 13.69
C ARG A 167 -4.70 -8.20 14.36
N ALA A 168 -5.22 -9.08 15.20
CA ALA A 168 -6.37 -8.75 16.03
C ALA A 168 -5.96 -7.75 17.11
N HIS A 169 -6.73 -6.68 17.31
CA HIS A 169 -6.56 -5.75 18.44
C HIS A 169 -7.63 -5.91 19.51
N ARG A 170 -8.52 -6.89 19.34
CA ARG A 170 -9.55 -7.29 20.29
C ARG A 170 -9.66 -8.79 20.36
N ASP A 171 -10.11 -9.29 21.49
CA ASP A 171 -10.43 -10.70 21.64
C ASP A 171 -11.70 -11.05 20.89
N GLY A 172 -11.75 -12.29 20.39
CA GLY A 172 -12.98 -12.88 19.92
C GLY A 172 -13.21 -12.76 18.41
N ILE A 173 -12.24 -12.22 17.66
CA ILE A 173 -12.35 -12.02 16.21
C ILE A 173 -12.20 -13.35 15.49
N ASP A 174 -13.19 -13.72 14.70
CA ASP A 174 -13.27 -15.01 13.99
C ASP A 174 -13.55 -14.84 12.49
N ARG A 175 -13.61 -13.61 12.00
CA ARG A 175 -13.98 -13.28 10.62
C ARG A 175 -13.29 -12.02 10.11
N TYR A 176 -13.14 -11.95 8.80
CA TYR A 176 -12.74 -10.77 8.02
C TYR A 176 -13.86 -10.44 7.02
N LEU A 177 -14.10 -9.16 6.75
CA LEU A 177 -15.09 -8.73 5.75
C LEU A 177 -14.35 -8.27 4.49
N ALA A 178 -14.51 -9.01 3.40
CA ALA A 178 -14.00 -8.64 2.10
C ALA A 178 -15.08 -7.85 1.33
N LEU A 179 -14.82 -6.57 1.09
CA LEU A 179 -15.70 -5.71 0.31
C LEU A 179 -15.27 -5.71 -1.16
N TYR A 180 -16.26 -5.75 -2.04
CA TYR A 180 -16.11 -5.68 -3.48
C TYR A 180 -17.01 -4.58 -4.02
N GLN A 181 -16.44 -3.77 -4.91
CA GLN A 181 -17.18 -2.84 -5.76
C GLN A 181 -16.83 -3.12 -7.21
N GLY A 182 -17.86 -3.43 -8.00
CA GLY A 182 -17.74 -3.66 -9.43
C GLY A 182 -17.81 -2.38 -10.22
N ASP A 183 -17.36 -2.44 -11.48
CA ASP A 183 -17.49 -1.33 -12.42
C ASP A 183 -18.98 -1.04 -12.71
N PRO A 184 -19.35 0.20 -13.05
CA PRO A 184 -20.73 0.55 -13.38
C PRO A 184 -21.34 -0.38 -14.44
N GLY A 185 -22.52 -0.92 -14.15
CA GLY A 185 -23.21 -1.87 -15.03
C GLY A 185 -22.70 -3.31 -14.98
N SER A 186 -21.74 -3.62 -14.11
CA SER A 186 -21.34 -5.01 -13.83
C SER A 186 -22.43 -5.77 -13.07
N ASP A 187 -22.59 -7.06 -13.38
CA ASP A 187 -23.54 -7.93 -12.69
C ASP A 187 -22.89 -8.58 -11.46
N VAL A 188 -23.16 -8.01 -10.28
CA VAL A 188 -22.59 -8.49 -9.01
C VAL A 188 -23.03 -9.91 -8.63
N ASP A 189 -24.12 -10.43 -9.18
CA ASP A 189 -24.54 -11.82 -8.94
C ASP A 189 -23.61 -12.81 -9.62
N ARG A 190 -22.97 -12.40 -10.72
CA ARG A 190 -22.00 -13.22 -11.47
C ARG A 190 -20.59 -13.15 -10.91
N VAL A 191 -20.34 -12.27 -9.93
CA VAL A 191 -19.06 -12.19 -9.24
C VAL A 191 -18.88 -13.41 -8.35
N ARG A 192 -17.81 -14.15 -8.59
CA ARG A 192 -17.43 -15.32 -7.79
C ARG A 192 -16.41 -14.92 -6.74
N VAL A 193 -16.72 -15.24 -5.48
CA VAL A 193 -15.81 -15.06 -4.35
C VAL A 193 -14.99 -16.34 -4.18
N ARG A 194 -13.66 -16.20 -4.12
CA ARG A 194 -12.73 -17.29 -3.83
C ARG A 194 -12.16 -17.07 -2.42
N ALA A 195 -12.37 -18.03 -1.53
CA ALA A 195 -11.59 -18.13 -0.30
C ALA A 195 -10.45 -19.10 -0.58
N GLU A 196 -9.21 -18.66 -0.40
CA GLU A 196 -8.04 -19.37 -0.93
C GLU A 196 -7.15 -19.92 0.19
N GLU A 197 -6.68 -19.05 1.09
CA GLU A 197 -5.78 -19.46 2.18
C GLU A 197 -6.38 -19.08 3.54
N ASN A 198 -6.36 -20.05 4.46
CA ASN A 198 -6.69 -19.89 5.89
C ASN A 198 -8.00 -19.12 6.17
N CYS A 199 -8.97 -19.24 5.27
CA CYS A 199 -10.31 -18.75 5.49
C CYS A 199 -11.30 -19.58 4.69
N ARG A 200 -12.56 -19.54 5.11
CA ARG A 200 -13.68 -20.14 4.39
C ARG A 200 -14.77 -19.11 4.14
N PRO A 201 -15.55 -19.22 3.06
CA PRO A 201 -16.65 -18.31 2.84
C PRO A 201 -17.74 -18.53 3.90
N GLY A 202 -18.20 -17.44 4.50
CA GLY A 202 -19.38 -17.35 5.34
C GLY A 202 -20.55 -16.80 4.55
N ARG A 203 -21.24 -15.79 5.10
CA ARG A 203 -22.33 -15.10 4.42
C ARG A 203 -21.79 -14.18 3.33
N ILE A 204 -22.42 -14.21 2.16
CA ILE A 204 -22.16 -13.27 1.07
C ILE A 204 -23.43 -12.46 0.85
N ARG A 205 -23.30 -11.14 0.83
CA ARG A 205 -24.39 -10.19 0.59
C ARG A 205 -24.06 -9.34 -0.62
N ARG A 206 -25.10 -9.03 -1.41
CA ARG A 206 -25.00 -8.31 -2.67
C ARG A 206 -26.04 -7.21 -2.69
N ASP A 207 -25.64 -6.05 -3.17
CA ASP A 207 -26.53 -4.97 -3.57
C ASP A 207 -26.36 -4.76 -5.08
N ARG A 208 -27.41 -5.12 -5.83
CA ARG A 208 -27.41 -5.03 -7.29
C ARG A 208 -27.45 -3.59 -7.78
N ALA A 209 -28.16 -2.71 -7.07
CA ALA A 209 -28.32 -1.32 -7.47
C ALA A 209 -27.00 -0.56 -7.30
N ALA A 210 -26.24 -0.90 -6.25
CA ALA A 210 -24.95 -0.29 -5.96
C ALA A 210 -23.74 -1.02 -6.57
N HIS A 211 -23.93 -2.18 -7.22
CA HIS A 211 -22.85 -3.07 -7.71
C HIS A 211 -21.86 -3.48 -6.59
N LEU A 212 -22.37 -3.65 -5.37
CA LEU A 212 -21.57 -3.93 -4.18
C LEU A 212 -21.78 -5.36 -3.69
N LEU A 213 -20.70 -5.96 -3.18
CA LEU A 213 -20.74 -7.25 -2.50
C LEU A 213 -19.90 -7.19 -1.23
N VAL A 214 -20.39 -7.80 -0.17
CA VAL A 214 -19.62 -8.06 1.05
C VAL A 214 -19.60 -9.56 1.30
N ALA A 215 -18.40 -10.12 1.38
CA ALA A 215 -18.17 -11.51 1.75
C ALA A 215 -17.58 -11.59 3.16
N GLU A 216 -18.26 -12.34 4.02
CA GLU A 216 -17.72 -12.77 5.30
C GLU A 216 -16.73 -13.92 5.04
N LEU A 217 -15.49 -13.76 5.48
CA LEU A 217 -14.44 -14.77 5.43
C LEU A 217 -14.14 -15.23 6.85
N LEU A 218 -14.50 -16.47 7.17
CA LEU A 218 -14.35 -17.02 8.51
C LEU A 218 -12.93 -17.57 8.65
N LEU A 219 -12.25 -17.21 9.76
CA LEU A 219 -10.82 -17.46 9.97
C LEU A 219 -10.53 -18.87 10.53
N ASP A 220 -11.57 -19.67 10.78
CA ASP A 220 -11.53 -21.00 11.39
C ASP A 220 -10.82 -21.10 12.75
N ARG A 221 -10.56 -19.94 13.35
CA ARG A 221 -10.13 -19.78 14.73
C ARG A 221 -10.64 -18.46 15.27
N ARG A 222 -10.75 -18.40 16.59
CA ARG A 222 -11.06 -17.18 17.31
C ARG A 222 -9.76 -16.54 17.78
N LEU A 223 -9.40 -15.42 17.18
CA LEU A 223 -8.20 -14.65 17.49
C LEU A 223 -8.35 -13.92 18.83
N ARG A 224 -7.25 -13.87 19.58
CA ARG A 224 -7.07 -13.00 20.74
C ARG A 224 -6.36 -11.72 20.34
N ALA A 225 -6.48 -10.67 21.15
CA ALA A 225 -5.73 -9.45 20.94
C ALA A 225 -4.22 -9.75 20.87
N GLY A 226 -3.57 -9.28 19.80
CA GLY A 226 -2.17 -9.52 19.49
C GLY A 226 -1.93 -10.68 18.53
N ASP A 227 -2.87 -11.63 18.38
CA ASP A 227 -2.74 -12.74 17.43
C ASP A 227 -2.63 -12.21 16.00
N THR A 228 -1.79 -12.87 15.21
CA THR A 228 -1.69 -12.61 13.77
C THR A 228 -2.33 -13.73 12.96
N HIS A 229 -2.92 -13.38 11.84
CA HIS A 229 -3.53 -14.32 10.91
C HIS A 229 -3.17 -13.97 9.47
N LEU A 230 -2.71 -14.95 8.71
CA LEU A 230 -2.51 -14.83 7.26
C LEU A 230 -3.80 -15.32 6.59
N LEU A 231 -4.35 -14.59 5.63
CA LEU A 231 -5.44 -15.08 4.77
C LEU A 231 -5.25 -14.66 3.32
N ALA A 232 -5.82 -15.43 2.41
CA ALA A 232 -5.92 -15.06 0.99
C ALA A 232 -7.33 -15.28 0.47
N TYR A 233 -7.78 -14.36 -0.37
CA TYR A 233 -9.07 -14.44 -1.05
C TYR A 233 -9.00 -13.69 -2.38
N GLY A 234 -10.00 -13.88 -3.21
CA GLY A 234 -10.12 -13.12 -4.44
C GLY A 234 -11.52 -13.05 -5.01
N PHE A 235 -11.65 -12.26 -6.07
CA PHE A 235 -12.88 -12.08 -6.82
C PHE A 235 -12.62 -12.39 -8.30
N ASP A 236 -13.51 -13.17 -8.92
CA ASP A 236 -13.60 -13.26 -10.39
C ASP A 236 -14.64 -12.23 -10.79
N ASP A 237 -14.19 -11.19 -11.49
CA ASP A 237 -15.04 -10.08 -11.92
C ASP A 237 -16.05 -10.56 -12.95
N ALA A 238 -17.29 -10.06 -12.83
CA ALA A 238 -18.27 -10.22 -13.88
C ALA A 238 -17.92 -9.32 -15.06
N PRO A 239 -18.16 -9.74 -16.31
CA PRO A 239 -17.92 -8.88 -17.48
C PRO A 239 -18.69 -7.57 -17.36
N ALA A 240 -17.96 -6.45 -17.25
CA ALA A 240 -18.54 -5.11 -17.25
C ALA A 240 -18.91 -4.67 -18.68
N PRO A 241 -19.78 -3.66 -18.87
CA PRO A 241 -20.11 -3.17 -20.21
C PRO A 241 -18.92 -2.49 -20.91
N GLY A 242 -18.16 -1.68 -20.17
CA GLY A 242 -17.05 -0.88 -20.69
C GLY A 242 -15.67 -1.39 -20.28
N PRO A 243 -14.60 -0.75 -20.80
CA PRO A 243 -13.24 -0.98 -20.32
C PRO A 243 -13.07 -0.43 -18.89
N SER A 244 -12.26 -1.10 -18.09
CA SER A 244 -11.87 -0.61 -16.77
C SER A 244 -10.79 0.46 -16.97
N GLY A 245 -10.84 1.57 -16.22
CA GLY A 245 -9.87 2.67 -16.30
C GLY A 245 -9.08 2.89 -15.01
N GLU A 246 -9.49 2.27 -13.91
CA GLU A 246 -8.81 2.40 -12.63
C GLU A 246 -9.10 1.23 -11.70
N TYR A 247 -8.21 1.06 -10.73
CA TYR A 247 -8.43 0.23 -9.57
C TYR A 247 -8.03 1.02 -8.32
N LEU A 248 -8.92 1.07 -7.33
CA LEU A 248 -8.67 1.73 -6.05
C LEU A 248 -9.01 0.81 -4.88
N ARG A 249 -8.28 0.96 -3.79
CA ARG A 249 -8.49 0.24 -2.53
C ARG A 249 -8.73 1.23 -1.40
N GLY A 250 -9.82 1.02 -0.67
CA GLY A 250 -10.11 1.75 0.55
C GLY A 250 -9.51 1.09 1.78
N PHE A 251 -8.92 1.92 2.64
CA PHE A 251 -8.42 1.54 3.95
C PHE A 251 -9.22 2.25 5.03
N HIS A 252 -10.08 1.52 5.75
CA HIS A 252 -10.91 2.10 6.81
C HIS A 252 -10.07 2.46 8.06
N SER A 253 -9.03 1.68 8.39
CA SER A 253 -8.14 1.90 9.54
C SER A 253 -6.67 2.11 9.14
N GLY A 254 -6.41 2.36 7.85
CA GLY A 254 -5.05 2.33 7.32
C GLY A 254 -4.44 0.91 7.23
N ALA A 255 -3.15 0.85 6.87
CA ALA A 255 -2.39 -0.40 6.78
C ALA A 255 -0.88 -0.18 6.99
N GLY A 256 -0.19 -1.18 7.53
CA GLY A 256 1.26 -1.15 7.71
C GLY A 256 2.02 -1.10 6.37
N GLN A 257 1.79 -2.07 5.50
CA GLN A 257 2.33 -2.12 4.15
C GLN A 257 1.24 -2.54 3.17
N TYR A 258 1.16 -1.86 2.03
CA TYR A 258 0.29 -2.20 0.93
C TYR A 258 1.09 -2.29 -0.37
N VAL A 259 0.86 -3.33 -1.14
CA VAL A 259 1.38 -3.48 -2.50
C VAL A 259 0.20 -3.73 -3.41
N LEU A 260 0.07 -2.90 -4.45
CA LEU A 260 -0.89 -3.11 -5.53
C LEU A 260 -0.10 -3.35 -6.80
N GLN A 261 -0.35 -4.46 -7.46
CA GLN A 261 0.16 -4.75 -8.80
C GLN A 261 -1.01 -4.89 -9.78
N VAL A 262 -0.92 -4.20 -10.91
CA VAL A 262 -1.87 -4.35 -12.03
C VAL A 262 -1.11 -4.94 -13.20
N SER A 263 -1.62 -6.05 -13.75
CA SER A 263 -1.06 -6.73 -14.92
C SER A 263 -2.00 -6.58 -16.11
N PHE A 264 -1.47 -6.17 -17.25
CA PHE A 264 -2.23 -5.94 -18.47
C PHE A 264 -2.00 -7.07 -19.48
N HIS A 265 -3.05 -7.43 -20.21
CA HIS A 265 -2.94 -8.38 -21.29
C HIS A 265 -2.06 -7.79 -22.43
N PRO A 266 -1.15 -8.56 -23.05
CA PRO A 266 -0.24 -8.04 -24.10
C PRO A 266 -0.94 -7.40 -25.31
N ALA A 267 -2.17 -7.82 -25.60
CA ALA A 267 -2.99 -7.24 -26.68
C ALA A 267 -3.75 -5.97 -26.29
N ALA A 268 -3.68 -5.53 -25.03
CA ALA A 268 -4.41 -4.40 -24.49
C ALA A 268 -3.54 -3.67 -23.45
N LEU A 269 -2.57 -2.90 -23.95
CA LEU A 269 -1.67 -2.10 -23.10
C LEU A 269 -2.18 -0.67 -22.97
N PRO A 270 -2.12 -0.07 -21.77
CA PRO A 270 -2.45 1.32 -21.57
C PRO A 270 -1.34 2.23 -22.13
N VAL A 271 -1.70 3.43 -22.55
CA VAL A 271 -0.73 4.44 -22.98
C VAL A 271 -0.08 5.14 -21.79
N ARG A 272 -0.79 5.22 -20.66
CA ARG A 272 -0.35 5.90 -19.45
C ARG A 272 -0.91 5.22 -18.21
N CYS A 273 -0.09 5.11 -17.17
CA CYS A 273 -0.50 4.65 -15.86
C CYS A 273 -0.12 5.69 -14.81
N THR A 274 -0.98 5.91 -13.84
CA THR A 274 -0.79 6.92 -12.80
C THR A 274 -1.24 6.35 -11.46
N ARG A 275 -0.35 6.32 -10.46
CA ARG A 275 -0.78 6.09 -9.07
C ARG A 275 -1.39 7.35 -8.51
N PHE A 276 -2.38 7.19 -7.64
CA PHE A 276 -3.00 8.30 -6.95
C PHE A 276 -3.45 7.91 -5.54
N ALA A 277 -3.63 8.93 -4.68
CA ALA A 277 -4.27 8.77 -3.38
C ALA A 277 -5.24 9.93 -3.09
N THR A 278 -6.42 9.59 -2.57
CA THR A 278 -7.48 10.54 -2.19
C THR A 278 -7.97 10.22 -0.77
N ARG A 279 -8.67 11.15 -0.10
CA ARG A 279 -9.21 10.89 1.24
C ARG A 279 -10.60 10.27 1.16
N ALA A 280 -11.38 10.64 0.14
CA ALA A 280 -12.70 10.11 -0.14
C ALA A 280 -12.90 9.88 -1.66
N PRO A 281 -13.96 9.17 -2.08
CA PRO A 281 -14.34 9.06 -3.48
C PRO A 281 -14.55 10.44 -4.11
N GLU A 282 -14.27 10.58 -5.41
CA GLU A 282 -14.51 11.80 -6.21
C GLU A 282 -13.74 13.06 -5.77
N GLU A 283 -12.91 12.98 -4.74
CA GLU A 283 -12.00 14.05 -4.35
C GLU A 283 -10.79 14.17 -5.29
N HIS A 284 -10.20 15.37 -5.31
CA HIS A 284 -8.94 15.59 -6.01
C HIS A 284 -7.80 14.81 -5.33
N PRO A 285 -6.98 14.05 -6.08
CA PRO A 285 -5.82 13.39 -5.51
C PRO A 285 -4.86 14.37 -4.85
N TYR A 286 -4.46 14.08 -3.61
CA TYR A 286 -3.41 14.84 -2.93
C TYR A 286 -2.01 14.35 -3.29
N GLU A 287 -1.93 13.19 -3.94
CA GLU A 287 -0.71 12.57 -4.41
C GLU A 287 -0.99 11.87 -5.74
N THR A 288 -0.13 12.15 -6.73
CA THR A 288 -0.21 11.60 -8.08
C THR A 288 1.20 11.39 -8.61
N GLU A 289 1.48 10.24 -9.23
CA GLU A 289 2.76 9.96 -9.88
C GLU A 289 2.55 9.02 -11.07
N GLU A 290 3.24 9.30 -12.18
CA GLU A 290 3.21 8.44 -13.37
C GLU A 290 4.01 7.15 -13.14
N LEU A 291 3.42 6.03 -13.56
CA LEU A 291 4.02 4.71 -13.49
C LEU A 291 4.40 4.22 -14.88
N THR A 292 5.58 3.63 -15.01
CA THR A 292 6.04 3.01 -16.25
C THR A 292 5.71 1.52 -16.25
N LEU A 293 5.10 1.03 -17.34
CA LEU A 293 4.94 -0.40 -17.58
C LEU A 293 6.30 -1.09 -17.66
N ASP A 294 6.45 -2.21 -16.96
CA ASP A 294 7.63 -3.05 -17.09
C ASP A 294 7.54 -4.00 -18.31
N GLY A 295 8.61 -4.76 -18.56
CA GLY A 295 8.66 -5.75 -19.64
C GLY A 295 7.73 -6.96 -19.45
N HIS A 296 7.02 -7.05 -18.32
CA HIS A 296 5.99 -8.03 -18.05
C HIS A 296 4.57 -7.45 -18.18
N HIS A 297 4.46 -6.22 -18.70
CA HIS A 297 3.21 -5.48 -18.83
C HIS A 297 2.53 -5.24 -17.48
N THR A 298 3.33 -4.99 -16.44
CA THR A 298 2.82 -4.71 -15.10
C THR A 298 3.25 -3.33 -14.60
N VAL A 299 2.42 -2.77 -13.73
CA VAL A 299 2.74 -1.61 -12.90
C VAL A 299 2.44 -1.97 -11.45
N HIS A 300 3.15 -1.35 -10.53
CA HIS A 300 2.87 -1.51 -9.12
C HIS A 300 3.08 -0.22 -8.35
N LEU A 301 2.44 -0.15 -7.19
CA LEU A 301 2.74 0.84 -6.16
C LEU A 301 2.96 0.16 -4.81
N VAL A 302 3.68 0.84 -3.94
CA VAL A 302 3.92 0.41 -2.56
C VAL A 302 3.57 1.56 -1.63
N GLY A 303 2.64 1.32 -0.71
CA GLY A 303 2.31 2.20 0.40
C GLY A 303 2.87 1.65 1.71
N THR A 304 3.39 2.52 2.58
CA THR A 304 3.82 2.16 3.95
C THR A 304 3.23 3.12 4.95
N ALA A 305 2.83 2.62 6.13
CA ALA A 305 2.15 3.38 7.17
C ALA A 305 0.96 4.20 6.62
N LEU A 306 0.13 3.54 5.82
CA LEU A 306 -1.05 4.13 5.21
C LEU A 306 -2.03 4.59 6.29
N ARG A 307 -2.51 5.82 6.16
CA ARG A 307 -3.65 6.34 6.91
C ARG A 307 -4.95 5.92 6.23
N PRO A 308 -6.11 6.10 6.90
CA PRO A 308 -7.38 5.87 6.24
C PRO A 308 -7.58 6.75 5.02
N GLY A 309 -8.11 6.17 3.96
CA GLY A 309 -8.30 6.82 2.66
C GLY A 309 -8.31 5.82 1.52
N LEU A 310 -8.15 6.33 0.30
CA LEU A 310 -8.13 5.56 -0.94
C LEU A 310 -6.77 5.68 -1.61
N ILE A 311 -6.27 4.56 -2.13
CA ILE A 311 -5.06 4.51 -2.94
C ILE A 311 -5.29 3.58 -4.13
N GLY A 312 -4.82 3.98 -5.30
CA GLY A 312 -5.12 3.26 -6.53
C GLY A 312 -4.16 3.55 -7.67
N ILE A 313 -4.40 2.87 -8.79
CA ILE A 313 -3.76 3.10 -10.07
C ILE A 313 -4.87 3.36 -11.09
N ARG A 314 -4.75 4.46 -11.81
CA ARG A 314 -5.56 4.79 -12.99
C ARG A 314 -4.72 4.58 -14.23
N TRP A 315 -5.34 4.15 -15.31
CA TRP A 315 -4.69 3.99 -16.59
C TRP A 315 -5.54 4.54 -17.72
N ASP A 316 -4.87 5.04 -18.74
CA ASP A 316 -5.49 5.55 -19.96
C ASP A 316 -5.23 4.59 -21.11
N TRP A 317 -6.24 4.42 -21.96
CA TRP A 317 -6.19 3.58 -23.14
C TRP A 317 -5.89 4.36 -24.43
N GLU A 318 -5.95 5.69 -24.38
CA GLU A 318 -5.82 6.61 -25.52
C GLU A 318 -4.78 7.71 -25.29
#